data_AF-W9UR61-F1
#
_entry.id   AF-W9UR61-F1
#
_cell.length_a   1.000
_cell.length_b   1.000
_cell.length_c   1.000
_cell.angle_alpha   90.00
_cell.angle_beta   90.00
_cell.angle_gamma   90.00
#
_symmetry.space_group_name_H-M   'P 1'
#
loop_
_entity.id
_entity.type
_entity.pdbx_description
1 polymer ?
#
loop_
_entity_poly.entity_id
_entity_poly.type
_entity_poly.pdbx_seq_one_letter_code
_entity_poly.pdbx_strand_id
1 'polypeptide(L)'
;MTGSPFHSQIRQEYDRFLLAQEQRFPVENRLKIDLHCHDLNSDVPDELWGRLLKLPETWLPSHKLLERLNDAGADLMTVTNHNNARSCWTLMDKGLDILSGAEFTCHFPDDSLSIHVLAYGFSPAQEVRLNKLRFNIFQFQAYALEQDIPTVLPHPLFFYTAKKKPNIELLEKFALLFERFEVLNGQRGYWQNHLTQRWVASLTDEKITELAHKHKINPADFCAHPFNKCMTGGSDDHNGIFAGECGTFLHVDNLAERRISTPLSQLALEALRKGYTAPYGEPGEEERLTTAFLDYFAQVTLNMEDPGLLRLMLHKGRLQDKVMCLAVSNAMQELQRHKYTLGFLKTFHQPCTANHRPSGKA
;
A
#
# COMPACT_ATOMS: atom_id res chain seq x y z
N MET A 1 -2.27 -27.38 17.61
CA MET A 1 -2.67 -27.98 16.32
C MET A 1 -1.43 -28.08 15.47
N THR A 2 -1.00 -29.27 15.06
CA THR A 2 0.17 -29.45 14.19
C THR A 2 -0.16 -28.89 12.81
N GLY A 3 0.47 -27.77 12.44
CA GLY A 3 0.25 -27.12 11.14
C GLY A 3 0.56 -28.06 9.97
N SER A 4 -0.15 -27.87 8.85
CA SER A 4 0.10 -28.61 7.61
C SER A 4 1.58 -28.48 7.20
N PRO A 5 2.29 -29.57 6.84
CA PRO A 5 3.68 -29.52 6.37
C PRO A 5 3.90 -28.52 5.23
N PHE A 6 2.89 -28.34 4.37
CA PHE A 6 2.90 -27.37 3.29
C PHE A 6 2.98 -25.91 3.78
N HIS A 7 2.14 -25.52 4.75
CA HIS A 7 2.14 -24.17 5.30
C HIS A 7 3.44 -23.87 6.05
N SER A 8 3.97 -24.85 6.78
CA SER A 8 5.27 -24.73 7.45
C SER A 8 6.42 -24.53 6.46
N GLN A 9 6.39 -25.25 5.33
CA GLN A 9 7.40 -25.10 4.27
C GLN A 9 7.35 -23.71 3.63
N ILE A 10 6.15 -23.22 3.26
CA ILE A 10 5.98 -21.87 2.68
C ILE A 10 6.56 -20.80 3.61
N ARG A 11 6.25 -20.90 4.90
CA ARG A 11 6.75 -19.98 5.93
C ARG A 11 8.28 -20.00 5.98
N GLN A 12 8.88 -21.18 6.12
CA GLN A 12 10.34 -21.32 6.16
C GLN A 12 11.05 -20.81 4.89
N GLU A 13 10.48 -21.07 3.71
CA GLU A 13 11.03 -20.57 2.45
C GLU A 13 10.97 -19.04 2.37
N TYR A 14 9.84 -18.46 2.77
CA TYR A 14 9.63 -17.02 2.73
C TYR A 14 10.46 -16.28 3.79
N ASP A 15 10.55 -16.82 5.01
CA ASP A 15 11.41 -16.27 6.08
C ASP A 15 12.89 -16.29 5.65
N ARG A 16 13.34 -17.34 4.98
CA ARG A 16 14.70 -17.40 4.41
C ARG A 16 14.91 -16.31 3.35
N PHE A 17 13.91 -16.07 2.52
CA PHE A 17 13.95 -14.97 1.54
C PHE A 17 14.07 -13.62 2.25
N LEU A 18 13.25 -13.34 3.27
CA LEU A 18 13.28 -12.09 4.03
C LEU A 18 14.62 -11.88 4.75
N LEU A 19 15.17 -12.91 5.40
CA LEU A 19 16.50 -12.85 6.02
C LEU A 19 17.60 -12.50 5.01
N ALA A 20 17.52 -13.06 3.80
CA ALA A 20 18.46 -12.72 2.73
C ALA A 20 18.29 -11.27 2.23
N GLN A 21 17.05 -10.75 2.16
CA GLN A 21 16.79 -9.36 1.78
C GLN A 21 17.24 -8.37 2.86
N GLU A 22 17.05 -8.71 4.15
CA GLU A 22 17.52 -7.89 5.27
C GLU A 22 19.04 -7.72 5.29
N GLN A 23 19.79 -8.73 4.82
CA GLN A 23 21.25 -8.71 4.73
C GLN A 23 21.79 -8.24 3.37
N ARG A 24 20.90 -7.89 2.42
CA ARG A 24 21.28 -7.59 1.04
C ARG A 24 22.19 -6.37 0.90
N PHE A 25 22.03 -5.38 1.78
CA PHE A 25 22.79 -4.13 1.74
C PHE A 25 23.50 -3.88 3.08
N PRO A 26 24.72 -3.30 3.07
CA PRO A 26 25.40 -2.87 4.30
C PRO A 26 24.52 -1.90 5.10
N VAL A 27 24.53 -2.04 6.43
CA VAL A 27 23.64 -1.29 7.33
C VAL A 27 23.90 0.21 7.25
N GLU A 28 25.15 0.61 7.04
CA GLU A 28 25.60 1.98 6.90
C GLU A 28 25.17 2.64 5.56
N ASN A 29 24.80 1.82 4.56
CA ASN A 29 24.45 2.25 3.21
C ASN A 29 23.00 1.92 2.85
N ARG A 30 22.10 1.84 3.84
CA ARG A 30 20.67 1.63 3.60
C ARG A 30 19.81 2.66 4.32
N LEU A 31 18.76 3.11 3.64
CA LEU A 31 17.66 3.89 4.21
C LEU A 31 16.46 2.98 4.45
N LYS A 32 15.89 3.03 5.65
CA LYS A 32 14.66 2.31 6.00
C LYS A 32 13.45 3.19 5.72
N ILE A 33 12.52 2.73 4.88
CA ILE A 33 11.28 3.44 4.56
C ILE A 33 10.12 2.46 4.40
N ASP A 34 8.94 2.82 4.90
CA ASP A 34 7.69 2.15 4.53
C ASP A 34 7.14 2.81 3.28
N LEU A 35 7.11 2.08 2.17
CA LEU A 35 6.69 2.64 0.89
C LEU A 35 5.17 2.64 0.70
N HIS A 36 4.40 1.94 1.55
CA HIS A 36 2.97 1.78 1.36
C HIS A 36 2.25 1.97 2.69
N CYS A 37 1.69 3.15 2.93
CA CYS A 37 0.89 3.43 4.12
C CYS A 37 -0.05 4.61 3.90
N HIS A 38 -1.16 4.63 4.64
CA HIS A 38 -2.30 5.50 4.39
C HIS A 38 -2.71 6.28 5.64
N ASP A 39 -3.22 7.48 5.44
CA ASP A 39 -3.83 8.31 6.48
C ASP A 39 -5.25 8.74 6.09
N LEU A 40 -5.90 9.51 6.96
CA LEU A 40 -7.29 9.96 6.79
C LEU A 40 -7.59 10.69 5.46
N ASN A 41 -6.58 11.13 4.72
CA ASN A 41 -6.76 11.74 3.39
C ASN A 41 -6.84 10.69 2.27
N SER A 42 -6.86 9.40 2.61
CA SER A 42 -7.32 8.30 1.77
C SER A 42 -8.86 8.15 1.90
N ASP A 43 -9.58 9.12 1.35
CA ASP A 43 -11.00 9.36 1.65
C ASP A 43 -11.96 9.00 0.50
N VAL A 44 -11.50 8.27 -0.51
CA VAL A 44 -12.32 7.84 -1.66
C VAL A 44 -12.48 6.32 -1.67
N PRO A 45 -13.53 5.77 -1.00
CA PRO A 45 -13.78 4.33 -1.03
C PRO A 45 -14.17 3.86 -2.43
N ASP A 46 -13.43 2.87 -2.94
CA ASP A 46 -13.77 2.17 -4.17
C ASP A 46 -15.04 1.30 -4.00
N GLU A 47 -15.38 0.93 -2.76
CA GLU A 47 -16.56 0.11 -2.44
C GLU A 47 -17.88 0.90 -2.43
N LEU A 48 -18.91 0.32 -3.05
CA LEU A 48 -20.25 0.91 -3.14
C LEU A 48 -20.86 1.23 -1.76
N TRP A 49 -20.67 0.35 -0.79
CA TRP A 49 -21.25 0.50 0.54
C TRP A 49 -20.49 1.53 1.39
N GLY A 50 -19.16 1.60 1.27
CA GLY A 50 -18.36 2.69 1.88
C GLY A 50 -18.85 4.07 1.41
N ARG A 51 -19.11 4.23 0.10
CA ARG A 51 -19.69 5.49 -0.44
C ARG A 51 -21.09 5.80 0.08
N LEU A 52 -21.96 4.78 0.14
CA LEU A 52 -23.33 4.93 0.66
C LEU A 52 -23.32 5.34 2.14
N LEU A 53 -22.47 4.69 2.94
CA LEU A 53 -22.37 4.87 4.39
C LEU A 53 -21.44 6.01 4.82
N LYS A 54 -20.68 6.63 3.90
CA LYS A 54 -19.61 7.61 4.18
C LYS A 54 -18.54 7.04 5.13
N LEU A 55 -18.25 5.76 5.02
CA LEU A 55 -17.14 5.19 5.79
C LEU A 55 -15.85 5.55 5.05
N PRO A 56 -14.97 6.38 5.63
CA PRO A 56 -13.61 6.50 5.12
C PRO A 56 -12.88 5.17 5.29
N GLU A 57 -11.83 4.99 4.51
CA GLU A 57 -10.97 3.81 4.63
C GLU A 57 -10.16 3.83 5.93
N THR A 58 -9.90 5.03 6.46
CA THR A 58 -9.14 5.25 7.69
C THR A 58 -9.53 6.57 8.37
N TRP A 59 -9.42 6.59 9.71
CA TRP A 59 -9.50 7.82 10.52
C TRP A 59 -8.14 8.25 11.08
N LEU A 60 -7.04 7.64 10.64
CA LEU A 60 -5.69 7.87 11.16
C LEU A 60 -5.19 9.27 10.80
N PRO A 61 -4.94 10.17 11.77
CA PRO A 61 -4.34 11.46 11.47
C PRO A 61 -2.89 11.33 11.01
N SER A 62 -2.48 12.12 10.02
CA SER A 62 -1.11 12.07 9.46
C SER A 62 -0.01 12.14 10.52
N HIS A 63 -0.17 12.99 11.55
CA HIS A 63 0.84 13.11 12.62
C HIS A 63 1.03 11.80 13.41
N LYS A 64 -0.05 11.03 13.65
CA LYS A 64 0.03 9.74 14.35
C LYS A 64 0.72 8.68 13.49
N LEU A 65 0.44 8.68 12.19
CA LEU A 65 1.16 7.83 11.23
C LEU A 65 2.66 8.13 11.26
N LEU A 66 3.03 9.40 11.21
CA LEU A 66 4.43 9.84 11.26
C LEU A 66 5.11 9.46 12.58
N GLU A 67 4.43 9.61 13.72
CA GLU A 67 4.91 9.14 15.02
C GLU A 67 5.15 7.63 15.01
N ARG A 68 4.21 6.83 14.49
CA ARG A 68 4.34 5.37 14.40
C ARG A 68 5.52 4.96 13.53
N LEU A 69 5.68 5.57 12.35
CA LEU A 69 6.78 5.29 11.43
C LEU A 69 8.14 5.64 12.05
N ASN A 70 8.21 6.77 12.79
CA ASN A 70 9.39 7.15 13.55
C ASN A 70 9.70 6.14 14.67
N ASP A 71 8.69 5.70 15.43
CA ASP A 71 8.84 4.69 16.47
C ASP A 71 9.27 3.32 15.91
N ALA A 72 8.88 3.01 14.67
CA ALA A 72 9.35 1.84 13.92
C ALA A 72 10.78 2.01 13.33
N GLY A 73 11.40 3.17 13.52
CA GLY A 73 12.76 3.47 13.11
C GLY A 73 12.93 3.76 11.62
N ALA A 74 11.90 4.26 10.93
CA ALA A 74 12.03 4.70 9.54
C ALA A 74 12.95 5.94 9.46
N ASP A 75 13.88 5.93 8.49
CA ASP A 75 14.80 7.04 8.21
C ASP A 75 14.14 8.17 7.44
N LEU A 76 13.11 7.85 6.66
CA LEU A 76 12.38 8.75 5.78
C LEU A 76 10.91 8.33 5.73
N MET A 77 10.02 9.30 5.59
CA MET A 77 8.57 9.09 5.57
C MET A 77 7.98 9.35 4.18
N THR A 78 6.94 8.61 3.84
CA THR A 78 6.03 8.85 2.72
C THR A 78 4.61 8.52 3.18
N VAL A 79 3.60 9.09 2.53
CA VAL A 79 2.19 8.72 2.72
C VAL A 79 1.59 8.51 1.33
N THR A 80 1.06 7.32 1.07
CA THR A 80 0.66 6.89 -0.27
C THR A 80 -0.85 6.74 -0.42
N ASN A 81 -1.60 7.75 -0.01
CA ASN A 81 -3.07 7.75 -0.07
C ASN A 81 -3.60 7.50 -1.49
N HIS A 82 -4.84 6.99 -1.55
CA HIS A 82 -5.52 6.73 -2.81
C HIS A 82 -5.68 7.99 -3.67
N ASN A 83 -5.09 7.95 -4.86
CA ASN A 83 -5.15 8.93 -5.94
C ASN A 83 -4.70 10.36 -5.57
N ASN A 84 -4.05 10.56 -4.42
CA ASN A 84 -3.60 11.89 -3.99
C ASN A 84 -2.38 11.87 -3.06
N ALA A 85 -1.58 12.93 -3.13
CA ALA A 85 -0.41 13.15 -2.27
C ALA A 85 -0.62 14.33 -1.29
N ARG A 86 -1.88 14.66 -0.94
CA ARG A 86 -2.23 15.85 -0.12
C ARG A 86 -1.46 15.92 1.20
N SER A 87 -1.33 14.79 1.87
CA SER A 87 -0.57 14.68 3.12
C SER A 87 0.91 15.00 2.91
N CYS A 88 1.51 14.46 1.85
CA CYS A 88 2.89 14.76 1.48
C CYS A 88 3.10 16.26 1.26
N TRP A 89 2.24 16.92 0.48
CA TRP A 89 2.33 18.37 0.24
C TRP A 89 2.22 19.18 1.52
N THR A 90 1.25 18.86 2.37
CA THR A 90 1.05 19.55 3.64
C THR A 90 2.26 19.42 4.57
N LEU A 91 2.95 18.27 4.54
CA LEU A 91 4.15 18.03 5.35
C LEU A 91 5.38 18.73 4.75
N MET A 92 5.54 18.72 3.42
CA MET A 92 6.60 19.44 2.72
C MET A 92 6.48 20.96 2.93
N ASP A 93 5.27 21.52 2.88
CA ASP A 93 5.01 22.95 3.13
C ASP A 93 5.38 23.36 4.57
N LYS A 94 5.38 22.40 5.50
CA LYS A 94 5.87 22.58 6.88
C LYS A 94 7.39 22.42 7.02
N GLY A 95 8.10 22.18 5.92
CA GLY A 95 9.56 22.03 5.88
C GLY A 95 10.08 20.63 6.24
N LEU A 96 9.22 19.61 6.29
CA LEU A 96 9.68 18.23 6.48
C LEU A 96 10.22 17.64 5.18
N ASP A 97 11.29 16.86 5.29
CA ASP A 97 11.79 16.04 4.19
C ASP A 97 10.94 14.77 4.07
N ILE A 98 10.11 14.73 3.02
CA ILE A 98 9.15 13.67 2.75
C ILE A 98 9.39 13.17 1.33
N LEU A 99 9.26 11.87 1.09
CA LEU A 99 9.15 11.38 -0.29
C LEU A 99 7.69 11.54 -0.72
N SER A 100 7.42 12.33 -1.76
CA SER A 100 6.07 12.42 -2.31
C SER A 100 5.65 11.07 -2.86
N GLY A 101 4.44 10.63 -2.54
CA GLY A 101 3.89 9.38 -3.02
C GLY A 101 2.37 9.38 -3.04
N ALA A 102 1.80 8.49 -3.85
CA ALA A 102 0.37 8.18 -3.87
C ALA A 102 0.14 6.78 -4.46
N GLU A 103 -0.93 6.13 -4.04
CA GLU A 103 -1.44 4.89 -4.65
C GLU A 103 -2.53 5.23 -5.66
N PHE A 104 -2.24 5.11 -6.96
CA PHE A 104 -3.20 5.45 -8.02
C PHE A 104 -4.01 4.23 -8.45
N THR A 105 -5.33 4.35 -8.39
CA THR A 105 -6.25 3.40 -9.04
C THR A 105 -6.21 3.63 -10.56
N CYS A 106 -5.49 2.78 -11.27
CA CYS A 106 -5.30 2.83 -12.71
C CYS A 106 -6.18 1.81 -13.44
N HIS A 107 -6.58 2.12 -14.67
CA HIS A 107 -7.54 1.33 -15.45
C HIS A 107 -6.94 0.87 -16.77
N PHE A 108 -7.30 -0.33 -17.20
CA PHE A 108 -7.06 -0.77 -18.57
C PHE A 108 -8.10 -0.14 -19.51
N PRO A 109 -7.70 0.40 -20.68
CA PRO A 109 -8.64 1.04 -21.59
C PRO A 109 -9.69 0.07 -22.17
N ASP A 110 -9.32 -1.21 -22.32
CA ASP A 110 -10.14 -2.24 -22.95
C ASP A 110 -10.74 -3.26 -21.97
N ASP A 111 -10.54 -3.06 -20.66
CA ASP A 111 -11.06 -3.97 -19.63
C ASP A 111 -11.73 -3.17 -18.50
N SER A 112 -12.73 -3.76 -17.87
CA SER A 112 -13.35 -3.26 -16.64
C SER A 112 -12.46 -3.36 -15.40
N LEU A 113 -11.20 -3.72 -15.59
CA LEU A 113 -10.26 -4.00 -14.52
C LEU A 113 -9.47 -2.76 -14.13
N SER A 114 -9.42 -2.54 -12.82
CA SER A 114 -8.57 -1.55 -12.19
C SER A 114 -7.47 -2.24 -11.39
N ILE A 115 -6.30 -1.59 -11.33
CA ILE A 115 -5.17 -1.97 -10.50
C ILE A 115 -4.70 -0.77 -9.70
N HIS A 116 -3.98 -1.02 -8.62
CA HIS A 116 -3.30 0.05 -7.93
C HIS A 116 -1.87 0.18 -8.44
N VAL A 117 -1.35 1.40 -8.44
CA VAL A 117 0.02 1.72 -8.82
C VAL A 117 0.57 2.74 -7.85
N LEU A 118 1.57 2.36 -7.07
CA LEU A 118 2.31 3.30 -6.25
C LEU A 118 3.26 4.10 -7.15
N ALA A 119 3.28 5.42 -7.02
CA ALA A 119 4.22 6.30 -7.71
C ALA A 119 4.91 7.22 -6.70
N TYR A 120 6.17 7.59 -6.95
CA TYR A 120 6.97 8.38 -6.00
C TYR A 120 7.74 9.53 -6.65
N GLY A 121 8.07 10.55 -5.88
CA GLY A 121 8.98 11.63 -6.28
C GLY A 121 8.42 12.56 -7.36
N PHE A 122 7.09 12.57 -7.54
CA PHE A 122 6.42 13.49 -8.47
C PHE A 122 6.16 14.85 -7.81
N SER A 123 5.84 15.85 -8.61
CA SER A 123 5.41 17.20 -8.20
C SER A 123 3.88 17.36 -8.27
N PRO A 124 3.29 18.41 -7.66
CA PRO A 124 1.85 18.68 -7.76
C PRO A 124 1.33 18.79 -9.21
N ALA A 125 2.14 19.36 -10.12
CA ALA A 125 1.77 19.45 -11.54
C ALA A 125 1.76 18.06 -12.21
N GLN A 126 2.71 17.21 -11.86
CA GLN A 126 2.77 15.81 -12.34
C GLN A 126 1.63 14.98 -11.74
N GLU A 127 1.24 15.20 -10.48
CA GLU A 127 0.07 14.54 -9.85
C GLU A 127 -1.22 14.80 -10.65
N VAL A 128 -1.47 16.06 -11.04
CA VAL A 128 -2.62 16.42 -11.87
C VAL A 128 -2.60 15.67 -13.21
N ARG A 129 -1.43 15.48 -13.79
CA ARG A 129 -1.27 14.75 -15.05
C ARG A 129 -1.45 13.24 -14.86
N LEU A 130 -0.86 12.64 -13.84
CA LEU A 130 -1.03 11.24 -13.45
C LEU A 130 -2.52 10.92 -13.23
N ASN A 131 -3.25 11.77 -12.50
CA ASN A 131 -4.69 11.62 -12.28
C ASN A 131 -5.53 11.66 -13.56
N LYS A 132 -5.10 12.43 -14.58
CA LYS A 132 -5.76 12.43 -15.90
C LYS A 132 -5.47 11.15 -16.69
N LEU A 133 -4.24 10.63 -16.58
CA LEU A 133 -3.78 9.48 -17.36
C LEU A 133 -4.14 8.12 -16.74
N ARG A 134 -4.46 8.06 -15.44
CA ARG A 134 -4.76 6.79 -14.75
C ARG A 134 -5.92 5.98 -15.36
N PHE A 135 -6.77 6.58 -16.18
CA PHE A 135 -7.81 5.87 -16.92
C PHE A 135 -7.28 5.04 -18.10
N ASN A 136 -5.98 5.10 -18.37
CA ASN A 136 -5.28 4.24 -19.31
C ASN A 136 -3.88 3.94 -18.77
N ILE A 137 -3.70 2.74 -18.22
CA ILE A 137 -2.45 2.31 -17.58
C ILE A 137 -1.22 2.41 -18.51
N PHE A 138 -1.40 2.20 -19.82
CA PHE A 138 -0.28 2.33 -20.77
C PHE A 138 0.18 3.78 -20.88
N GLN A 139 -0.76 4.73 -20.95
CA GLN A 139 -0.42 6.15 -20.97
C GLN A 139 0.14 6.62 -19.62
N PHE A 140 -0.40 6.11 -18.52
CA PHE A 140 0.12 6.37 -17.18
C PHE A 140 1.58 5.93 -17.04
N GLN A 141 1.89 4.68 -17.39
CA GLN A 141 3.26 4.15 -17.29
C GLN A 141 4.23 4.82 -18.26
N ALA A 142 3.82 5.08 -19.50
CA ALA A 142 4.67 5.78 -20.46
C ALA A 142 5.01 7.20 -19.98
N TYR A 143 4.05 7.92 -19.39
CA TYR A 143 4.30 9.23 -18.80
C TYR A 143 5.17 9.15 -17.54
N ALA A 144 4.97 8.14 -16.69
CA ALA A 144 5.81 7.94 -15.52
C ALA A 144 7.28 7.71 -15.93
N LEU A 145 7.51 6.89 -16.96
CA LEU A 145 8.84 6.70 -17.54
C LEU A 145 9.42 8.01 -18.11
N GLU A 146 8.64 8.73 -18.93
CA GLU A 146 9.06 10.00 -19.54
C GLU A 146 9.49 11.04 -18.50
N GLN A 147 8.83 11.04 -17.33
CA GLN A 147 9.08 11.98 -16.24
C GLN A 147 10.02 11.45 -15.16
N ASP A 148 10.63 10.28 -15.36
CA ASP A 148 11.50 9.62 -14.37
C ASP A 148 10.83 9.45 -12.99
N ILE A 149 9.55 9.08 -13.01
CA ILE A 149 8.71 8.80 -11.83
C ILE A 149 8.71 7.28 -11.60
N PRO A 150 9.40 6.76 -10.57
CA PRO A 150 9.38 5.33 -10.31
C PRO A 150 7.99 4.88 -9.84
N THR A 151 7.47 3.86 -10.51
CA THR A 151 6.23 3.18 -10.12
C THR A 151 6.52 1.80 -9.55
N VAL A 152 5.71 1.37 -8.60
CA VAL A 152 5.69 0.02 -8.01
C VAL A 152 4.29 -0.55 -8.21
N LEU A 153 4.20 -1.82 -8.60
CA LEU A 153 2.93 -2.56 -8.61
C LEU A 153 2.69 -3.17 -7.22
N PRO A 154 1.83 -2.57 -6.36
CA PRO A 154 1.47 -3.16 -5.08
C PRO A 154 0.66 -4.44 -5.27
N HIS A 155 0.81 -5.39 -4.34
CA HIS A 155 0.00 -6.61 -4.22
C HIS A 155 -0.56 -7.16 -5.57
N PRO A 156 0.32 -7.53 -6.54
CA PRO A 156 -0.02 -7.74 -7.96
C PRO A 156 -0.97 -8.90 -8.26
N LEU A 157 -1.18 -9.81 -7.30
CA LEU A 157 -2.08 -10.96 -7.41
C LEU A 157 -3.44 -10.71 -6.74
N PHE A 158 -3.69 -9.48 -6.27
CA PHE A 158 -4.95 -9.07 -5.68
C PHE A 158 -5.77 -8.25 -6.70
N PHE A 159 -6.91 -8.79 -7.10
CA PHE A 159 -7.77 -8.20 -8.13
C PHE A 159 -9.13 -7.83 -7.57
N TYR A 160 -9.48 -6.55 -7.63
CA TYR A 160 -10.84 -6.09 -7.42
C TYR A 160 -11.67 -6.39 -8.67
N THR A 161 -12.40 -7.50 -8.68
CA THR A 161 -13.30 -7.83 -9.79
C THR A 161 -14.74 -7.94 -9.30
N ALA A 162 -15.64 -7.22 -9.95
CA ALA A 162 -17.06 -7.34 -9.65
C ALA A 162 -17.66 -8.67 -10.15
N LYS A 163 -17.07 -9.32 -11.18
CA LYS A 163 -17.73 -10.43 -11.92
C LYS A 163 -16.83 -11.41 -12.71
N LYS A 164 -15.53 -11.19 -12.90
CA LYS A 164 -14.70 -12.01 -13.81
C LYS A 164 -13.43 -12.49 -13.14
N LYS A 165 -13.11 -13.78 -13.29
CA LYS A 165 -11.83 -14.32 -12.84
C LYS A 165 -10.69 -13.58 -13.57
N PRO A 166 -9.64 -13.12 -12.86
CA PRO A 166 -8.50 -12.48 -13.49
C PRO A 166 -7.86 -13.44 -14.50
N ASN A 167 -7.60 -12.93 -15.71
CA ASN A 167 -6.97 -13.69 -16.80
C ASN A 167 -5.45 -13.71 -16.57
N ILE A 168 -4.81 -14.86 -16.80
CA ILE A 168 -3.34 -15.00 -16.68
C ILE A 168 -2.58 -14.03 -17.61
N GLU A 169 -3.17 -13.68 -18.75
CA GLU A 169 -2.61 -12.69 -19.69
C GLU A 169 -2.40 -11.30 -19.06
N LEU A 170 -3.15 -10.99 -18.01
CA LEU A 170 -2.97 -9.74 -17.29
C LEU A 170 -1.68 -9.74 -16.46
N LEU A 171 -1.37 -10.84 -15.78
CA LEU A 171 -0.10 -10.99 -15.07
C LEU A 171 1.08 -10.88 -16.04
N GLU A 172 0.92 -11.45 -17.24
CA GLU A 172 1.90 -11.31 -18.30
C GLU A 172 2.09 -9.85 -18.74
N LYS A 173 1.01 -9.06 -18.85
CA LYS A 173 1.10 -7.62 -19.12
C LYS A 173 1.78 -6.87 -17.97
N PHE A 174 1.51 -7.20 -16.71
CA PHE A 174 2.20 -6.57 -15.58
C PHE A 174 3.71 -6.80 -15.63
N ALA A 175 4.14 -8.00 -16.01
CA ALA A 175 5.55 -8.30 -16.20
C ALA A 175 6.21 -7.40 -17.26
N LEU A 176 5.46 -6.88 -18.24
CA LEU A 176 5.95 -5.98 -19.28
C LEU A 176 5.85 -4.50 -18.89
N LEU A 177 4.88 -4.14 -18.05
CA LEU A 177 4.61 -2.74 -17.67
C LEU A 177 5.35 -2.27 -16.42
N PHE A 178 5.84 -3.18 -15.58
CA PHE A 178 6.45 -2.84 -14.30
C PHE A 178 7.82 -3.49 -14.10
N GLU A 179 8.70 -2.72 -13.46
CA GLU A 179 10.02 -3.18 -13.00
C GLU A 179 9.99 -3.54 -11.53
N ARG A 180 9.25 -2.77 -10.73
CA ARG A 180 9.21 -2.89 -9.28
C ARG A 180 7.89 -3.48 -8.83
N PHE A 181 7.96 -4.50 -7.98
CA PHE A 181 6.81 -5.21 -7.45
C PHE A 181 6.86 -5.26 -5.93
N GLU A 182 5.74 -4.97 -5.29
CA GLU A 182 5.58 -5.22 -3.86
C GLU A 182 5.40 -6.71 -3.63
N VAL A 183 6.43 -7.36 -3.08
CA VAL A 183 6.40 -8.80 -2.77
C VAL A 183 6.12 -9.07 -1.29
N LEU A 184 6.27 -8.05 -0.44
CA LEU A 184 5.92 -8.06 0.97
C LEU A 184 4.89 -6.97 1.24
N ASN A 185 3.64 -7.36 1.40
CA ASN A 185 2.57 -6.48 1.86
C ASN A 185 2.14 -6.89 3.28
N GLY A 186 2.12 -5.92 4.21
CA GLY A 186 1.81 -6.14 5.62
C GLY A 186 0.38 -6.61 5.90
N GLN A 187 -0.56 -6.35 5.00
CA GLN A 187 -1.94 -6.85 5.06
C GLN A 187 -2.13 -8.22 4.38
N ARG A 188 -1.04 -8.92 4.04
CA ARG A 188 -1.10 -10.20 3.34
C ARG A 188 -0.32 -11.27 4.10
N GLY A 189 -0.90 -12.47 4.13
CA GLY A 189 -0.27 -13.63 4.75
C GLY A 189 0.89 -14.20 3.93
N TYR A 190 1.59 -15.14 4.55
CA TYR A 190 2.74 -15.85 3.97
C TYR A 190 2.48 -16.43 2.57
N TRP A 191 1.32 -17.03 2.35
CA TRP A 191 1.01 -17.68 1.08
C TRP A 191 0.98 -16.67 -0.08
N GLN A 192 0.29 -15.54 0.10
CA GLN A 192 0.11 -14.52 -0.92
C GLN A 192 1.42 -13.80 -1.24
N ASN A 193 2.17 -13.44 -0.21
CA ASN A 193 3.48 -12.79 -0.36
C ASN A 193 4.49 -13.74 -1.02
N HIS A 194 4.56 -15.01 -0.59
CA HIS A 194 5.44 -16.01 -1.21
C HIS A 194 5.06 -16.30 -2.66
N LEU A 195 3.77 -16.41 -2.98
CA LEU A 195 3.31 -16.62 -4.36
C LEU A 195 3.73 -15.45 -5.26
N THR A 196 3.56 -14.21 -4.78
CA THR A 196 3.98 -13.01 -5.49
C THR A 196 5.49 -12.98 -5.70
N GLN A 197 6.26 -13.24 -4.64
CA GLN A 197 7.72 -13.32 -4.67
C GLN A 197 8.21 -14.35 -5.69
N ARG A 198 7.64 -15.56 -5.68
CA ARG A 198 7.98 -16.64 -6.61
C ARG A 198 7.64 -16.29 -8.06
N TRP A 199 6.50 -15.64 -8.28
CA TRP A 199 6.12 -15.17 -9.61
C TRP A 199 7.11 -14.13 -10.13
N VAL A 200 7.44 -13.09 -9.35
CA VAL A 200 8.42 -12.06 -9.75
C VAL A 200 9.79 -12.68 -10.00
N ALA A 201 10.23 -13.61 -9.14
CA ALA A 201 11.50 -14.33 -9.33
C ALA A 201 11.54 -15.23 -10.58
N SER A 202 10.38 -15.59 -11.14
CA SER A 202 10.30 -16.38 -12.38
C SER A 202 10.38 -15.55 -13.67
N LEU A 203 10.36 -14.22 -13.56
CA LEU A 203 10.41 -13.30 -14.69
C LEU A 203 11.85 -13.10 -15.19
N THR A 204 12.41 -14.13 -15.83
CA THR A 204 13.74 -14.05 -16.48
C THR A 204 13.72 -13.22 -17.76
N ASP A 205 14.89 -12.84 -18.26
CA ASP A 205 15.04 -12.10 -19.52
C ASP A 205 14.38 -12.82 -20.70
N GLU A 206 14.54 -14.14 -20.77
CA GLU A 206 13.88 -14.98 -21.78
C GLU A 206 12.36 -14.91 -21.63
N LYS A 207 11.86 -14.96 -20.39
CA LYS A 207 10.42 -14.89 -20.12
C LYS A 207 9.84 -13.54 -20.53
N ILE A 208 10.50 -12.45 -20.16
CA ILE A 208 10.10 -11.10 -20.55
C ILE A 208 10.09 -10.95 -22.08
N THR A 209 11.11 -11.48 -22.76
CA THR A 209 11.19 -11.47 -24.22
C THR A 209 10.04 -12.25 -24.87
N GLU A 210 9.76 -13.46 -24.38
CA GLU A 210 8.63 -14.30 -24.83
C GLU A 210 7.29 -13.54 -24.70
N LEU A 211 7.06 -12.93 -23.53
CA LEU A 211 5.84 -12.18 -23.25
C LEU A 211 5.72 -10.92 -24.12
N ALA A 212 6.82 -10.20 -24.35
CA ALA A 212 6.85 -9.03 -25.21
C ALA A 212 6.43 -9.39 -26.65
N HIS A 213 6.95 -10.50 -27.19
CA HIS A 213 6.54 -11.02 -28.49
C HIS A 213 5.07 -11.48 -28.51
N LYS A 214 4.63 -12.22 -27.49
CA LYS A 214 3.25 -12.72 -27.37
C LYS A 214 2.23 -11.58 -27.38
N HIS A 215 2.47 -10.55 -26.57
CA HIS A 215 1.54 -9.44 -26.39
C HIS A 215 1.75 -8.27 -27.35
N LYS A 216 2.85 -8.25 -28.11
CA LYS A 216 3.27 -7.13 -28.97
C LYS A 216 3.41 -5.83 -28.19
N ILE A 217 3.93 -5.93 -26.97
CA ILE A 217 4.19 -4.81 -26.07
C ILE A 217 5.70 -4.73 -25.90
N ASN A 218 6.29 -3.58 -26.27
CA ASN A 218 7.69 -3.32 -26.01
C ASN A 218 7.84 -2.82 -24.56
N PRO A 219 8.47 -3.58 -23.65
CA PRO A 219 8.56 -3.19 -22.25
C PRO A 219 9.42 -1.92 -22.05
N ALA A 220 10.31 -1.58 -23.00
CA ALA A 220 11.10 -0.34 -22.97
C ALA A 220 10.25 0.93 -23.13
N ASP A 221 8.98 0.83 -23.56
CA ASP A 221 8.06 1.97 -23.63
C ASP A 221 7.50 2.34 -22.25
N PHE A 222 7.72 1.49 -21.23
CA PHE A 222 7.15 1.62 -19.88
C PHE A 222 8.19 1.48 -18.77
N CYS A 223 9.34 0.88 -19.08
CA CYS A 223 10.40 0.54 -18.15
C CYS A 223 11.75 1.07 -18.68
N ALA A 224 12.51 1.78 -17.85
CA ALA A 224 13.92 2.11 -18.07
C ALA A 224 14.83 0.85 -18.08
N HIS A 225 14.52 -0.13 -17.23
CA HIS A 225 15.27 -1.38 -17.08
C HIS A 225 14.33 -2.60 -17.10
N PRO A 226 13.71 -2.91 -18.25
CA PRO A 226 12.61 -3.89 -18.34
C PRO A 226 12.96 -5.30 -17.87
N PHE A 227 14.24 -5.68 -17.92
CA PHE A 227 14.76 -6.99 -17.52
C PHE A 227 15.21 -7.05 -16.05
N ASN A 228 15.39 -5.91 -15.39
CA ASN A 228 15.74 -5.86 -13.97
C ASN A 228 14.46 -5.77 -13.13
N LYS A 229 13.96 -6.92 -12.65
CA LYS A 229 12.80 -6.95 -11.76
C LYS A 229 13.20 -6.78 -10.31
N CYS A 230 12.69 -5.73 -9.68
CA CYS A 230 13.03 -5.34 -8.32
C CYS A 230 11.87 -5.62 -7.37
N MET A 231 12.22 -5.90 -6.12
CA MET A 231 11.26 -6.29 -5.09
C MET A 231 11.22 -5.21 -4.00
N THR A 232 10.01 -4.81 -3.61
CA THR A 232 9.75 -3.85 -2.54
C THR A 232 8.84 -4.48 -1.49
N GLY A 233 8.77 -3.83 -0.34
CA GLY A 233 7.77 -4.09 0.68
C GLY A 233 7.14 -2.81 1.22
N GLY A 234 5.97 -2.96 1.83
CA GLY A 234 5.20 -1.88 2.43
C GLY A 234 4.14 -2.44 3.39
N SER A 235 3.75 -1.64 4.38
CA SER A 235 2.77 -2.09 5.37
C SER A 235 1.37 -2.20 4.83
N ASP A 236 1.04 -1.36 3.85
CA ASP A 236 -0.32 -1.09 3.41
C ASP A 236 -1.20 -0.73 4.63
N ASP A 237 -0.60 -0.13 5.66
CA ASP A 237 -1.28 0.13 6.92
C ASP A 237 -2.23 1.33 6.79
N HIS A 238 -3.44 1.15 7.32
CA HIS A 238 -4.49 2.16 7.33
C HIS A 238 -4.82 2.63 8.75
N ASN A 239 -4.42 1.92 9.80
CA ASN A 239 -4.92 2.13 11.16
C ASN A 239 -3.87 2.70 12.13
N GLY A 240 -2.62 2.82 11.69
CA GLY A 240 -1.48 3.29 12.46
C GLY A 240 -0.89 2.24 13.40
N ILE A 241 -1.27 0.96 13.25
CA ILE A 241 -0.87 -0.10 14.18
C ILE A 241 0.45 -0.73 13.71
N PHE A 242 0.53 -1.12 12.44
CA PHE A 242 1.65 -1.87 11.88
C PHE A 242 2.49 -1.07 10.89
N ALA A 243 2.20 0.23 10.72
CA ALA A 243 2.97 1.11 9.86
C ALA A 243 4.46 1.08 10.23
N GLY A 244 5.34 0.90 9.23
CA GLY A 244 6.79 0.83 9.42
C GLY A 244 7.33 -0.53 9.87
N GLU A 245 6.48 -1.48 10.29
CA GLU A 245 6.92 -2.83 10.67
C GLU A 245 7.33 -3.69 9.47
N CYS A 246 6.77 -3.40 8.30
CA CYS A 246 7.32 -3.87 7.03
C CYS A 246 7.46 -2.69 6.07
N GLY A 247 8.39 -2.83 5.14
CA GLY A 247 8.80 -1.75 4.25
C GLY A 247 9.92 -2.17 3.33
N THR A 248 10.70 -1.20 2.89
CA THR A 248 11.82 -1.36 1.96
C THR A 248 13.09 -0.71 2.50
N PHE A 249 14.20 -1.43 2.43
CA PHE A 249 15.53 -0.86 2.49
C PHE A 249 15.94 -0.35 1.11
N LEU A 250 16.36 0.90 1.04
CA LEU A 250 16.90 1.54 -0.15
C LEU A 250 18.40 1.69 -0.03
N HIS A 251 19.16 1.15 -0.98
CA HIS A 251 20.62 1.25 -0.94
C HIS A 251 21.10 2.60 -1.48
N VAL A 252 21.96 3.25 -0.70
CA VAL A 252 22.62 4.51 -1.07
C VAL A 252 24.08 4.41 -0.68
N ASP A 253 24.97 4.44 -1.67
CA ASP A 253 26.42 4.45 -1.42
C ASP A 253 26.85 5.68 -0.62
N ASN A 254 27.71 5.46 0.38
CA ASN A 254 28.25 6.51 1.27
C ASN A 254 27.14 7.36 1.90
N LEU A 255 26.06 6.73 2.35
CA LEU A 255 24.85 7.41 2.83
C LEU A 255 25.15 8.45 3.92
N ALA A 256 26.03 8.12 4.87
CA ALA A 256 26.41 9.01 5.97
C ALA A 256 26.99 10.35 5.49
N GLU A 257 27.78 10.34 4.41
CA GLU A 257 28.36 11.55 3.84
C GLU A 257 27.34 12.29 2.96
N ARG A 258 26.60 11.56 2.12
CA ARG A 258 25.67 12.14 1.16
C ARG A 258 24.50 12.85 1.85
N ARG A 259 23.99 12.31 2.96
CA ARG A 259 22.86 12.90 3.69
C ARG A 259 23.17 14.25 4.37
N ILE A 260 24.45 14.66 4.42
CA ILE A 260 24.86 15.99 4.92
C ILE A 260 24.44 17.09 3.95
N SER A 261 24.48 16.80 2.64
CA SER A 261 24.26 17.81 1.58
C SER A 261 23.04 17.53 0.70
N THR A 262 22.52 16.30 0.72
CA THR A 262 21.40 15.87 -0.11
C THR A 262 20.24 15.40 0.79
N PRO A 263 19.01 15.91 0.59
CA PRO A 263 17.83 15.42 1.29
C PRO A 263 17.65 13.90 1.11
N LEU A 264 17.14 13.23 2.13
CA LEU A 264 16.91 11.79 2.10
C LEU A 264 15.87 11.41 1.05
N SER A 265 14.85 12.26 0.82
CA SER A 265 13.87 12.05 -0.25
C SER A 265 14.51 11.93 -1.64
N GLN A 266 15.54 12.73 -1.93
CA GLN A 266 16.25 12.66 -3.21
C GLN A 266 17.13 11.40 -3.31
N LEU A 267 17.80 11.02 -2.22
CA LEU A 267 18.60 9.79 -2.16
C LEU A 267 17.72 8.54 -2.28
N ALA A 268 16.56 8.55 -1.64
CA ALA A 268 15.55 7.49 -1.76
C ALA A 268 15.02 7.39 -3.20
N LEU A 269 14.71 8.52 -3.83
CA LEU A 269 14.25 8.57 -5.21
C LEU A 269 15.28 8.03 -6.19
N GLU A 270 16.57 8.35 -6.00
CA GLU A 270 17.67 7.77 -6.77
C GLU A 270 17.71 6.23 -6.64
N ALA A 271 17.62 5.71 -5.41
CA ALA A 271 17.64 4.27 -5.16
C ALA A 271 16.44 3.55 -5.79
N LEU A 272 15.24 4.15 -5.73
CA LEU A 272 14.03 3.61 -6.36
C LEU A 272 14.15 3.55 -7.88
N ARG A 273 14.68 4.59 -8.51
CA ARG A 273 14.93 4.63 -9.97
C ARG A 273 15.93 3.57 -10.41
N LYS A 274 17.00 3.37 -9.63
CA LYS A 274 18.01 2.32 -9.88
C LYS A 274 17.53 0.91 -9.55
N GLY A 275 16.42 0.77 -8.81
CA GLY A 275 15.91 -0.53 -8.36
C GLY A 275 16.74 -1.16 -7.24
N TYR A 276 17.49 -0.37 -6.48
CA TYR A 276 18.31 -0.87 -5.37
C TYR A 276 17.47 -0.99 -4.09
N THR A 277 16.52 -1.92 -4.14
CA THR A 277 15.49 -2.12 -3.13
C THR A 277 15.58 -3.52 -2.52
N ALA A 278 15.26 -3.64 -1.23
CA ALA A 278 15.13 -4.91 -0.52
C ALA A 278 13.95 -4.84 0.47
N PRO A 279 12.93 -5.70 0.39
CA PRO A 279 11.85 -5.71 1.37
C PRO A 279 12.36 -6.12 2.76
N TYR A 280 11.77 -5.56 3.82
CA TYR A 280 12.03 -5.94 5.21
C TYR A 280 10.72 -6.06 6.00
N GLY A 281 10.77 -6.78 7.12
CA GLY A 281 9.68 -6.90 8.07
C GLY A 281 8.99 -8.25 7.99
N GLU A 282 7.78 -8.32 8.54
CA GLU A 282 7.03 -9.57 8.65
C GLU A 282 5.71 -9.52 7.86
N PRO A 283 5.24 -10.64 7.30
CA PRO A 283 3.90 -10.74 6.72
C PRO A 283 2.79 -10.49 7.73
N GLY A 284 1.58 -10.19 7.25
CA GLY A 284 0.38 -10.15 8.06
C GLY A 284 0.01 -11.53 8.57
N GLU A 285 0.32 -11.83 9.83
CA GLU A 285 -0.20 -13.02 10.52
C GLU A 285 -1.70 -12.89 10.81
N GLU A 286 -2.36 -14.01 11.09
CA GLU A 286 -3.81 -14.05 11.36
C GLU A 286 -4.17 -13.11 12.52
N GLU A 287 -3.31 -13.01 13.53
CA GLU A 287 -3.44 -12.12 14.67
C GLU A 287 -3.36 -10.63 14.28
N ARG A 288 -2.44 -10.28 13.36
CA ARG A 288 -2.28 -8.90 12.87
C ARG A 288 -3.50 -8.47 12.06
N LEU A 289 -3.95 -9.33 11.15
CA LEU A 289 -5.13 -9.08 10.32
C LEU A 289 -6.40 -8.99 11.17
N THR A 290 -6.53 -9.87 12.17
CA THR A 290 -7.67 -9.85 13.10
C THR A 290 -7.67 -8.58 13.94
N THR A 291 -6.51 -8.16 14.46
CA THR A 291 -6.36 -6.91 15.21
C THR A 291 -6.73 -5.70 14.35
N ALA A 292 -6.22 -5.61 13.12
CA ALA A 292 -6.54 -4.52 12.20
C ALA A 292 -8.04 -4.48 11.85
N PHE A 293 -8.66 -5.63 11.61
CA PHE A 293 -10.10 -5.71 11.33
C PHE A 293 -10.95 -5.29 12.55
N LEU A 294 -10.61 -5.78 13.74
CA LEU A 294 -11.32 -5.43 14.97
C LEU A 294 -11.16 -3.94 15.31
N ASP A 295 -9.98 -3.37 15.06
CA ASP A 295 -9.74 -1.95 15.28
C ASP A 295 -10.53 -1.10 14.28
N TYR A 296 -10.55 -1.47 13.00
CA TYR A 296 -11.40 -0.82 12.00
C TYR A 296 -12.89 -0.90 12.39
N PHE A 297 -13.36 -2.07 12.84
CA PHE A 297 -14.73 -2.23 13.32
C PHE A 297 -15.04 -1.35 14.54
N ALA A 298 -14.09 -1.22 15.48
CA ALA A 298 -14.21 -0.31 16.60
C ALA A 298 -14.29 1.14 16.12
N GLN A 299 -13.43 1.56 15.19
CA GLN A 299 -13.43 2.90 14.62
C GLN A 299 -14.73 3.20 13.86
N VAL A 300 -15.24 2.28 13.04
CA VAL A 300 -16.56 2.40 12.38
C VAL A 300 -17.64 2.61 13.44
N THR A 301 -17.68 1.77 14.48
CA THR A 301 -18.69 1.91 15.52
C THR A 301 -18.55 3.24 16.27
N LEU A 302 -17.34 3.73 16.53
CA LEU A 302 -17.09 4.96 17.28
C LEU A 302 -17.35 6.24 16.49
N ASN A 303 -17.05 6.23 15.19
CA ASN A 303 -16.98 7.44 14.37
C ASN A 303 -18.05 7.50 13.26
N MET A 304 -18.78 6.41 12.98
CA MET A 304 -19.79 6.43 11.93
C MET A 304 -20.93 7.38 12.28
N GLU A 305 -21.14 8.36 11.40
CA GLU A 305 -22.29 9.27 11.45
C GLU A 305 -23.49 8.66 10.74
N ASP A 306 -24.69 9.15 11.04
CA ASP A 306 -25.89 8.78 10.28
C ASP A 306 -25.71 9.23 8.80
N PRO A 307 -25.68 8.29 7.83
CA PRO A 307 -25.53 8.61 6.42
C PRO A 307 -26.70 9.44 5.86
N GLY A 308 -27.81 9.51 6.59
CA GLY A 308 -29.02 10.25 6.28
C GLY A 308 -29.95 9.50 5.34
N LEU A 309 -31.17 9.19 5.80
CA LEU A 309 -32.17 8.44 5.02
C LEU A 309 -32.45 9.07 3.65
N LEU A 310 -32.60 10.39 3.59
CA LEU A 310 -32.87 11.12 2.34
C LEU A 310 -31.75 10.93 1.32
N ARG A 311 -30.48 10.96 1.78
CA ARG A 311 -29.30 10.74 0.92
C ARG A 311 -29.22 9.31 0.41
N LEU A 312 -29.41 8.32 1.29
CA LEU A 312 -29.45 6.91 0.89
C LEU A 312 -30.51 6.65 -0.18
N MET A 313 -31.68 7.28 -0.04
CA MET A 313 -32.78 7.16 -1.00
C MET A 313 -32.46 7.85 -2.34
N LEU A 314 -31.78 9.00 -2.32
CA LEU A 314 -31.39 9.75 -3.52
C LEU A 314 -30.13 9.22 -4.23
N HIS A 315 -29.33 8.35 -3.59
CA HIS A 315 -28.14 7.77 -4.20
C HIS A 315 -28.49 6.86 -5.39
N LYS A 316 -27.67 6.87 -6.46
CA LYS A 316 -27.81 5.93 -7.59
C LYS A 316 -27.33 4.53 -7.15
N GLY A 317 -28.24 3.56 -7.04
CA GLY A 317 -27.94 2.21 -6.54
C GLY A 317 -29.18 1.34 -6.46
N ARG A 318 -29.03 0.02 -6.30
CA ARG A 318 -30.20 -0.88 -6.20
C ARG A 318 -30.92 -0.65 -4.88
N LEU A 319 -32.23 -0.89 -4.87
CA LEU A 319 -33.05 -0.75 -3.66
C LEU A 319 -32.56 -1.67 -2.53
N GLN A 320 -32.11 -2.88 -2.87
CA GLN A 320 -31.54 -3.83 -1.91
C GLN A 320 -30.32 -3.27 -1.18
N ASP A 321 -29.37 -2.67 -1.92
CA ASP A 321 -28.18 -2.05 -1.34
C ASP A 321 -28.56 -0.93 -0.35
N LYS A 322 -29.55 -0.11 -0.72
CA LYS A 322 -30.05 0.98 0.13
C LYS A 322 -30.66 0.48 1.43
N VAL A 323 -31.52 -0.55 1.35
CA VAL A 323 -32.19 -1.15 2.52
C VAL A 323 -31.16 -1.80 3.44
N MET A 324 -30.17 -2.50 2.88
CA MET A 324 -29.10 -3.11 3.67
C MET A 324 -28.21 -2.05 4.35
N CYS A 325 -27.81 -0.99 3.65
CA CYS A 325 -27.08 0.13 4.26
C CYS A 325 -27.88 0.79 5.40
N LEU A 326 -29.21 0.93 5.24
CA LEU A 326 -30.06 1.46 6.31
C LEU A 326 -30.09 0.52 7.54
N ALA A 327 -30.18 -0.80 7.32
CA ALA A 327 -30.15 -1.78 8.40
C ALA A 327 -28.80 -1.78 9.14
N VAL A 328 -27.68 -1.75 8.41
CA VAL A 328 -26.33 -1.62 8.99
C VAL A 328 -26.20 -0.33 9.78
N SER A 329 -26.65 0.80 9.21
CA SER A 329 -26.60 2.09 9.89
C SER A 329 -27.34 2.06 11.23
N ASN A 330 -28.57 1.54 11.25
CA ASN A 330 -29.36 1.42 12.48
C ASN A 330 -28.70 0.48 13.51
N ALA A 331 -28.13 -0.64 13.07
CA ALA A 331 -27.43 -1.57 13.95
C ALA A 331 -26.21 -0.92 14.63
N MET A 332 -25.40 -0.19 13.88
CA MET A 332 -24.23 0.52 14.43
C MET A 332 -24.65 1.64 15.38
N GLN A 333 -25.70 2.40 15.06
CA GLN A 333 -26.25 3.43 15.95
C GLN A 333 -26.76 2.83 17.28
N GLU A 334 -27.34 1.63 17.23
CA GLU A 334 -27.74 0.91 18.45
C GLU A 334 -26.51 0.47 19.27
N LEU A 335 -25.46 -0.02 18.62
CA LEU A 335 -24.19 -0.34 19.28
C LEU A 335 -23.55 0.89 19.94
N GLN A 336 -23.64 2.07 19.30
CA GLN A 336 -23.18 3.34 19.88
C GLN A 336 -23.95 3.73 21.16
N ARG A 337 -25.23 3.37 21.26
CA ARG A 337 -26.08 3.65 22.44
C ARG A 337 -25.86 2.64 23.56
N HIS A 338 -25.35 1.44 23.26
CA HIS A 338 -25.10 0.41 24.24
C HIS A 338 -23.80 0.66 25.02
N LYS A 339 -23.92 1.26 26.22
CA LYS A 339 -22.79 1.71 27.05
C LYS A 339 -21.67 0.69 27.25
N TYR A 340 -22.01 -0.58 27.48
CA TYR A 340 -21.01 -1.63 27.71
C TYR A 340 -20.23 -1.99 26.45
N THR A 341 -20.92 -2.08 25.31
CA THR A 341 -20.28 -2.34 24.01
C THR A 341 -19.36 -1.19 23.64
N LEU A 342 -19.83 0.05 23.81
CA LEU A 342 -19.04 1.24 23.55
C LEU A 342 -17.81 1.32 24.48
N GLY A 343 -17.96 0.98 25.75
CA GLY A 343 -16.85 0.90 26.70
C GLY A 343 -15.80 -0.13 26.29
N PHE A 344 -16.23 -1.33 25.88
CA PHE A 344 -15.34 -2.38 25.39
C PHE A 344 -14.58 -1.94 24.13
N LEU A 345 -15.28 -1.41 23.13
CA LEU A 345 -14.67 -0.96 21.87
C LEU A 345 -13.68 0.19 22.07
N LYS A 346 -14.00 1.15 22.96
CA LYS A 346 -13.04 2.21 23.35
C LYS A 346 -11.79 1.63 24.01
N THR A 347 -11.97 0.68 24.92
CA THR A 347 -10.86 0.01 25.61
C THR A 347 -9.99 -0.78 24.65
N PHE A 348 -10.58 -1.37 23.60
CA PHE A 348 -9.85 -2.08 22.55
C PHE A 348 -9.07 -1.13 21.62
N HIS A 349 -9.70 -0.03 21.19
CA HIS A 349 -9.08 0.94 20.27
C HIS A 349 -8.01 1.82 20.94
N GLN A 350 -8.14 2.07 22.25
CA GLN A 350 -7.24 2.98 22.96
C GLN A 350 -5.77 2.51 22.95
N PRO A 351 -5.41 1.23 23.19
CA PRO A 351 -4.06 0.73 23.00
C PRO A 351 -3.56 0.82 21.55
N CYS A 352 -4.44 0.63 20.56
CA CYS A 352 -4.10 0.71 19.13
C CYS A 352 -3.77 2.15 18.69
N THR A 353 -4.13 3.15 19.51
CA THR A 353 -3.86 4.58 19.26
C THR A 353 -2.95 5.23 20.30
N ALA A 354 -2.55 4.49 21.33
CA ALA A 354 -1.69 4.95 22.41
C ALA A 354 -0.25 4.54 22.11
N ASN A 355 0.61 5.53 21.92
CA ASN A 355 2.04 5.35 21.75
C ASN A 355 2.58 4.46 22.86
N HIS A 356 3.10 3.29 22.50
CA HIS A 356 3.91 2.49 23.40
C HIS A 356 5.25 3.24 23.57
N ARG A 357 5.29 4.23 24.47
CA ARG A 357 6.55 4.55 25.12
C ARG A 357 6.95 3.28 25.86
N PRO A 358 8.09 2.63 25.54
CA PRO A 358 8.59 1.60 26.41
C PRO A 358 8.78 2.27 27.77
N SER A 359 8.05 1.79 28.77
CA SER A 359 8.24 2.20 30.15
C SER A 359 9.63 1.74 30.56
N GLY A 360 10.63 2.58 30.29
CA GLY A 360 11.91 2.49 30.96
C GLY A 360 11.67 2.69 32.44
N LYS A 361 11.86 1.62 33.22
CA LYS A 361 12.53 1.55 34.52
C LYS A 361 12.16 0.23 35.22
N ALA A 362 13.10 -0.72 35.24
CA ALA A 362 13.95 -0.95 36.41
C ALA A 362 15.25 -1.62 35.94
#